data_AF-A0A3E0DRY5-F1
#
_entry.id   AF-A0A3E0DRY5-F1
#
_cell.length_a   1.000
_cell.length_b   1.000
_cell.length_c   1.000
_cell.angle_alpha   90.00
_cell.angle_beta   90.00
_cell.angle_gamma   90.00
#
_symmetry.space_group_name_H-M   'P 1'
#
loop_
_entity.id
_entity.type
_entity.pdbx_description
1 polymer ?
#
loop_
_entity_poly.entity_id
_entity_poly.type
_entity_poly.pdbx_seq_one_letter_code
_entity_poly.pdbx_strand_id
1 'polypeptide(L)'
;MTKPLARKFNTYSYAMIKPKTTKKDTRNEIDSLVEEFIKANGKIQQVDMGESGLVDGKYNTAHMGFSEPRKERTPLNHVVAAIQQRKGSKTASSTPLNPSKKPKKKIIYDDFGEPLRWIWEE
;
A
#
# COMPACT_ATOMS: atom_id res chain seq x y z
N MET A 1 -0.05 4.62 52.77
CA MET A 1 0.66 3.76 51.79
C MET A 1 -0.35 3.28 50.75
N THR A 2 -0.40 3.96 49.60
CA THR A 2 -1.36 3.70 48.51
C THR A 2 -0.81 2.62 47.57
N LYS A 3 -1.53 1.52 47.41
CA LYS A 3 -1.15 0.41 46.51
C LYS A 3 -1.28 0.88 45.04
N PRO A 4 -0.30 0.63 44.16
CA PRO A 4 -0.46 0.95 42.75
C PRO A 4 -1.45 -0.01 42.09
N LEU A 5 -2.43 0.54 41.36
CA LEU A 5 -3.31 -0.26 40.51
C LEU A 5 -2.48 -0.92 39.41
N ALA A 6 -2.43 -2.25 39.43
CA ALA A 6 -1.83 -3.04 38.38
C ALA A 6 -2.51 -2.73 37.04
N ARG A 7 -1.72 -2.23 36.09
CA ARG A 7 -2.14 -1.92 34.72
C ARG A 7 -2.47 -3.25 34.03
N LYS A 8 -3.75 -3.59 33.91
CA LYS A 8 -4.18 -4.78 33.17
C LYS A 8 -3.90 -4.56 31.68
N PHE A 9 -2.87 -5.20 31.16
CA PHE A 9 -2.64 -5.29 29.72
C PHE A 9 -3.70 -6.22 29.13
N ASN A 10 -4.52 -5.69 28.24
CA ASN A 10 -5.54 -6.44 27.53
C ASN A 10 -4.87 -7.29 26.46
N THR A 11 -4.68 -8.58 26.74
CA THR A 11 -4.18 -9.56 25.75
C THR A 11 -5.34 -9.95 24.85
N TYR A 12 -5.63 -9.12 23.84
CA TYR A 12 -6.45 -9.58 22.72
C TYR A 12 -5.69 -10.72 22.03
N SER A 13 -6.20 -11.94 22.22
CA SER A 13 -5.81 -13.11 21.44
C SER A 13 -5.87 -12.74 19.97
N TYR A 14 -4.72 -12.80 19.29
CA TYR A 14 -4.59 -12.65 17.86
C TYR A 14 -5.49 -13.70 17.21
N ALA A 15 -6.72 -13.31 16.83
CA ALA A 15 -7.60 -14.15 16.03
C ALA A 15 -6.79 -14.53 14.79
N MET A 16 -6.59 -15.83 14.57
CA MET A 16 -5.70 -16.37 13.55
C MET A 16 -6.03 -15.80 12.17
N ILE A 17 -5.31 -14.76 11.78
CA ILE A 17 -5.38 -14.16 10.45
C ILE A 17 -4.92 -15.25 9.49
N LYS A 18 -5.86 -15.76 8.67
CA LYS A 18 -5.51 -16.72 7.63
C LYS A 18 -4.40 -16.11 6.78
N PRO A 19 -3.31 -16.84 6.51
CA PRO A 19 -2.20 -16.31 5.72
C PRO A 19 -2.74 -15.83 4.37
N LYS A 20 -2.26 -14.68 3.92
CA LYS A 20 -2.66 -14.12 2.63
C LYS A 20 -2.27 -15.12 1.53
N THR A 21 -3.22 -15.44 0.65
CA THR A 21 -2.96 -16.28 -0.51
C THR A 21 -1.80 -15.71 -1.33
N THR A 22 -0.85 -16.57 -1.66
CA THR A 22 0.30 -16.18 -2.48
C THR A 22 -0.04 -16.32 -3.97
N LYS A 23 0.75 -15.67 -4.84
CA LYS A 23 0.60 -15.86 -6.30
C LYS A 23 0.81 -17.31 -6.74
N LYS A 24 1.51 -18.14 -5.95
CA LYS A 24 1.70 -19.56 -6.25
C LYS A 24 0.40 -20.31 -5.98
N ASP A 25 -0.23 -20.03 -4.85
CA ASP A 25 -1.51 -20.65 -4.47
C ASP A 25 -2.59 -20.34 -5.49
N THR A 26 -2.69 -19.08 -5.95
CA THR A 26 -3.66 -18.68 -6.98
C THR A 26 -3.44 -19.38 -8.33
N ARG A 27 -2.19 -19.70 -8.68
CA ARG A 27 -1.90 -20.43 -9.93
C ARG A 27 -2.37 -21.87 -9.82
N ASN A 28 -1.99 -22.54 -8.73
CA ASN A 28 -2.41 -23.92 -8.47
C ASN A 28 -3.94 -24.04 -8.42
N GLU A 29 -4.62 -23.04 -7.86
CA GLU A 29 -6.09 -22.97 -7.83
C GLU A 29 -6.68 -22.87 -9.25
N ILE A 30 -6.17 -21.95 -10.08
CA ILE A 30 -6.61 -21.80 -11.48
C ILE A 30 -6.37 -23.10 -12.25
N ASP A 31 -5.20 -23.71 -12.12
CA ASP A 31 -4.86 -24.96 -12.81
C ASP A 31 -5.83 -26.10 -12.43
N SER A 32 -6.12 -26.23 -11.13
CA SER A 32 -7.09 -27.22 -10.63
C SER A 32 -8.49 -27.00 -11.19
N LEU A 33 -8.95 -25.74 -11.25
CA LEU A 33 -10.27 -25.40 -11.78
C LEU A 33 -10.37 -25.68 -13.29
N VAL A 34 -9.30 -25.39 -14.03
CA VAL A 34 -9.22 -25.68 -15.47
C VAL A 34 -9.26 -27.19 -15.70
N GLU A 35 -8.51 -27.98 -14.93
CA GLU A 35 -8.54 -29.44 -15.04
C GLU A 35 -9.92 -30.03 -14.75
N GLU A 36 -10.58 -29.56 -13.69
CA GLU A 36 -11.94 -29.99 -13.32
C GLU A 36 -12.93 -29.68 -14.45
N PHE A 37 -12.85 -28.48 -15.02
CA PHE A 37 -13.70 -28.07 -16.15
C PHE A 37 -13.49 -28.96 -17.38
N ILE A 38 -12.25 -29.30 -17.70
CA ILE A 38 -11.92 -30.21 -18.81
C ILE A 38 -12.43 -31.63 -18.53
N LYS A 39 -12.24 -32.14 -17.30
CA LYS A 39 -12.76 -33.47 -16.87
C LYS A 39 -14.27 -33.55 -16.96
N ALA A 40 -14.97 -32.45 -16.72
CA ALA A 40 -16.42 -32.34 -16.87
C ALA A 40 -16.88 -32.22 -18.35
N ASN A 41 -16.01 -32.47 -19.33
CA ASN A 41 -16.25 -32.27 -20.77
C ASN A 41 -16.62 -30.81 -21.14
N GLY A 42 -16.14 -29.85 -20.34
CA GLY A 42 -16.25 -28.44 -20.65
C GLY A 42 -15.51 -28.10 -21.95
N LYS A 43 -16.08 -27.19 -22.74
CA LYS A 43 -15.47 -26.71 -23.99
C LYS A 43 -14.88 -25.32 -23.76
N ILE A 44 -13.62 -25.15 -24.09
CA ILE A 44 -12.94 -23.84 -24.05
C ILE A 44 -13.26 -23.12 -25.37
N GLN A 45 -13.81 -21.91 -25.26
CA GLN A 45 -14.08 -21.05 -26.41
C GLN A 45 -12.94 -20.05 -26.56
N GLN A 46 -12.40 -19.95 -27.77
CA GLN A 46 -11.44 -18.92 -28.14
C GLN A 46 -12.20 -17.77 -28.80
N VAL A 47 -12.06 -16.57 -28.26
CA VAL A 47 -12.67 -15.33 -28.75
C VAL A 47 -11.58 -14.34 -29.12
N ASP A 48 -11.87 -13.43 -30.05
CA ASP A 48 -10.90 -12.43 -30.46
C ASP A 48 -10.67 -11.39 -29.36
N MET A 49 -9.50 -10.75 -29.41
CA MET A 49 -9.13 -9.73 -28.41
C MET A 49 -10.14 -8.58 -28.44
N GLY A 50 -10.78 -8.34 -27.29
CA GLY A 50 -11.77 -7.28 -27.11
C GLY A 50 -13.22 -7.73 -27.29
N GLU A 51 -13.49 -8.88 -27.92
CA GLU A 51 -14.84 -9.39 -28.17
C GLU A 51 -15.60 -9.71 -26.87
N SER A 52 -14.90 -10.25 -25.87
CA SER A 52 -15.49 -10.65 -24.57
C SER A 52 -16.08 -9.48 -23.76
N GLY A 53 -15.74 -8.23 -24.09
CA GLY A 53 -16.27 -7.04 -23.44
C GLY A 53 -17.54 -6.47 -24.08
N LEU A 54 -17.95 -7.01 -25.24
CA LEU A 54 -19.13 -6.56 -25.97
C LEU A 54 -20.36 -7.38 -25.53
N VAL A 55 -21.51 -6.75 -25.48
CA VAL A 55 -22.82 -7.42 -25.40
C VAL A 55 -23.53 -7.16 -26.72
N ASP A 56 -23.85 -8.25 -27.42
CA ASP A 56 -24.48 -8.24 -28.74
C ASP A 56 -23.76 -7.34 -29.77
N GLY A 57 -22.41 -7.36 -29.74
CA GLY A 57 -21.57 -6.59 -30.68
C GLY A 57 -21.44 -5.11 -30.34
N LYS A 58 -21.87 -4.66 -29.16
CA LYS A 58 -21.71 -3.26 -28.70
C LYS A 58 -21.16 -3.20 -27.28
N TYR A 59 -20.53 -2.08 -26.92
CA TYR A 59 -20.10 -1.86 -25.54
C TYR A 59 -21.29 -1.73 -24.59
N ASN A 60 -21.16 -2.33 -23.40
CA ASN A 60 -22.11 -2.19 -22.31
C ASN A 60 -22.16 -0.75 -21.76
N THR A 61 -23.03 0.09 -22.31
CA THR A 61 -23.23 1.48 -21.84
C THR A 61 -23.99 1.57 -20.51
N ALA A 62 -24.57 0.47 -20.02
CA ALA A 62 -25.32 0.44 -18.75
C ALA A 62 -24.49 0.91 -17.54
N HIS A 63 -23.17 0.72 -17.59
CA HIS A 63 -22.24 1.17 -16.54
C HIS A 63 -21.74 2.62 -16.76
N MET A 64 -21.81 3.16 -17.98
CA MET A 64 -21.18 4.43 -18.34
C MET A 64 -21.85 5.67 -17.74
N GLY A 65 -23.03 5.53 -17.13
CA GLY A 65 -23.69 6.60 -16.40
C GLY A 65 -23.45 6.48 -14.90
N PHE A 66 -22.90 7.52 -14.28
CA PHE A 66 -23.23 7.83 -12.88
C PHE A 66 -24.73 8.20 -12.86
N SER A 67 -25.60 7.20 -12.89
CA SER A 67 -27.06 7.36 -12.89
C SER A 67 -27.63 7.59 -11.49
N GLU A 68 -26.79 7.50 -10.45
CA GLU A 68 -27.22 7.82 -9.10
C GLU A 68 -27.52 9.33 -9.01
N PRO A 69 -28.72 9.72 -8.52
CA PRO A 69 -29.00 11.12 -8.22
C PRO A 69 -27.99 11.63 -7.18
N ARG A 70 -27.66 12.93 -7.24
CA ARG A 70 -26.74 13.56 -6.29
C ARG A 70 -27.21 13.26 -4.86
N LYS A 71 -26.44 12.46 -4.12
CA LYS A 71 -26.68 12.17 -2.71
C LYS A 71 -26.27 13.38 -1.87
N GLU A 72 -27.14 13.80 -0.96
CA GLU A 72 -26.81 14.80 0.05
C GLU A 72 -25.68 14.26 0.94
N ARG A 73 -24.57 14.99 0.99
CA ARG A 73 -23.39 14.61 1.78
C ARG A 73 -23.42 15.36 3.10
N THR A 74 -23.33 14.64 4.22
CA THR A 74 -23.13 15.26 5.54
C THR A 74 -21.77 15.95 5.57
N PRO A 75 -21.68 17.29 5.74
CA PRO A 75 -20.39 17.97 5.78
C PRO A 75 -19.63 17.65 7.08
N LEU A 76 -18.55 16.86 6.98
CA LEU A 76 -17.65 16.54 8.10
C LEU A 76 -16.49 17.55 8.25
N ASN A 77 -16.76 18.83 7.97
CA ASN A 77 -15.74 19.88 7.99
C ASN A 77 -15.03 19.98 9.35
N HIS A 78 -15.76 19.75 10.44
CA HIS A 78 -15.22 19.76 11.81
C HIS A 78 -14.20 18.63 12.06
N VAL A 79 -14.42 17.45 11.49
CA VAL A 79 -13.47 16.31 11.59
C VAL A 79 -12.19 16.62 10.83
N VAL A 80 -12.32 17.18 9.61
CA VAL A 80 -11.19 17.60 8.80
C VAL A 80 -10.37 18.68 9.53
N ALA A 81 -11.04 19.67 10.13
CA ALA A 81 -10.40 20.70 10.94
C ALA A 81 -9.63 20.10 12.13
N ALA A 82 -10.23 19.16 12.88
CA ALA A 82 -9.58 18.49 13.99
C ALA A 82 -8.35 17.66 13.56
N ILE A 83 -8.43 16.97 12.42
CA ILE A 83 -7.30 16.22 11.85
C ILE A 83 -6.16 17.16 11.49
N GLN A 84 -6.47 18.31 10.88
CA GLN A 84 -5.46 19.28 10.46
C GLN A 84 -4.78 19.95 11.67
N GLN A 85 -5.54 20.30 12.70
CA GLN A 85 -4.99 20.81 13.97
C GLN A 85 -4.04 19.80 14.63
N ARG A 86 -4.42 18.53 14.67
CA ARG A 86 -3.58 17.44 15.18
C ARG A 86 -2.30 17.24 14.36
N LYS A 87 -2.35 17.48 13.05
CA LYS A 87 -1.18 17.38 12.16
C LYS A 87 -0.20 18.53 12.40
N GLY A 88 -0.71 19.75 12.53
CA GLY A 88 0.12 20.95 12.79
C GLY A 88 0.77 20.98 14.17
N SER A 89 0.11 20.44 15.20
CA SER A 89 0.69 20.39 16.56
C SER A 89 1.83 19.38 16.68
N LYS A 90 1.87 18.35 15.82
CA LYS A 90 2.93 17.33 15.82
C LYS A 90 4.24 17.80 15.19
N THR A 91 4.20 18.86 14.37
CA THR A 91 5.37 19.40 13.66
C THR A 91 6.04 20.58 14.36
N ALA A 92 5.44 21.11 15.43
CA ALA A 92 5.97 22.28 16.14
C ALA A 92 7.16 21.97 17.09
N SER A 93 7.58 20.71 17.22
CA SER A 93 8.85 20.35 17.87
C SER A 93 9.92 20.11 16.81
N SER A 94 10.32 21.16 16.11
CA SER A 94 11.64 21.21 15.51
C SER A 94 12.43 22.26 16.27
N THR A 95 12.84 21.93 17.50
CA THR A 95 14.08 22.51 18.01
C THR A 95 15.11 22.31 16.90
N PRO A 96 15.77 23.36 16.38
CA PRO A 96 16.81 23.16 15.39
C PRO A 96 17.87 22.30 16.04
N LEU A 97 17.88 21.01 15.70
CA LEU A 97 19.00 20.15 15.97
C LEU A 97 20.13 20.75 15.16
N ASN A 98 20.98 21.53 15.82
CA ASN A 98 22.25 21.96 15.25
C ASN A 98 22.88 20.71 14.64
N PRO A 99 23.04 20.63 13.31
CA PRO A 99 23.66 19.46 12.72
C PRO A 99 25.10 19.46 13.23
N SER A 100 25.38 18.60 14.21
CA SER A 100 26.74 18.28 14.61
C SER A 100 27.47 17.91 13.33
N LYS A 101 28.52 18.68 13.00
CA LYS A 101 29.35 18.45 11.82
C LYS A 101 29.91 17.03 11.96
N LYS A 102 29.36 16.12 11.16
CA LYS A 102 29.86 14.75 11.10
C LYS A 102 30.95 14.73 10.04
N PRO A 103 32.11 14.11 10.33
CA PRO A 103 33.18 14.04 9.36
C PRO A 103 32.68 13.34 8.09
N LYS A 104 32.98 13.92 6.93
CA LYS A 104 32.62 13.39 5.61
C LYS A 104 33.80 12.68 5.00
N LYS A 105 33.54 11.50 4.44
CA LYS A 105 34.54 10.73 3.69
C LYS A 105 34.71 11.34 2.30
N LYS A 106 35.91 11.82 1.98
CA LYS A 106 36.25 12.47 0.71
C LYS A 106 37.35 11.69 0.00
N ILE A 107 37.17 11.46 -1.30
CA ILE A 107 38.19 10.86 -2.16
C ILE A 107 39.17 11.96 -2.57
N ILE A 108 40.46 11.69 -2.43
CA ILE A 108 41.52 12.47 -3.10
C ILE A 108 41.78 11.83 -4.45
N TYR A 109 41.81 12.66 -5.47
CA TYR A 109 42.15 12.28 -6.84
C TYR A 109 43.56 12.78 -7.17
N ASP A 110 44.32 11.98 -7.93
CA ASP A 110 45.62 12.37 -8.48
C ASP A 110 45.45 13.39 -9.63
N ASP A 111 46.56 13.93 -10.15
CA ASP A 111 46.60 14.86 -11.30
C ASP A 111 45.94 14.29 -12.57
N PHE A 112 45.75 12.97 -12.63
CA PHE A 112 45.05 12.24 -13.69
C PHE A 112 43.59 11.85 -13.35
N GLY A 113 43.07 12.23 -12.19
CA GLY A 113 41.69 11.96 -11.79
C GLY A 113 41.42 10.55 -11.23
N GLU A 114 42.47 9.75 -10.99
CA GLU A 114 42.33 8.44 -10.36
C GLU A 114 42.21 8.56 -8.83
N PRO A 115 41.33 7.78 -8.17
CA PRO A 115 41.13 7.88 -6.73
C PRO A 115 42.31 7.26 -5.96
N LEU A 116 43.11 8.10 -5.29
CA LEU A 116 44.27 7.66 -4.52
C LEU A 116 43.88 7.08 -3.15
N ARG A 117 43.15 7.88 -2.36
CA ARG A 117 42.79 7.50 -0.98
C ARG A 117 41.61 8.29 -0.45
N TRP A 118 41.04 7.78 0.64
CA TRP A 118 39.94 8.40 1.35
C TRP A 118 40.44 9.11 2.61
N ILE A 119 40.00 10.35 2.83
CA ILE A 119 40.25 11.12 4.05
C ILE A 119 38.92 11.53 4.67
N TRP A 120 38.88 11.59 6.00
CA TRP A 120 37.77 12.16 6.75
C TRP A 120 38.03 13.65 6.98
N GLU A 121 37.16 14.51 6.47
CA GLU A 121 37.17 15.97 6.68
C GLU A 121 36.05 16.32 7.67
N GLU A 122 36.35 17.10 8.72
CA GLU A 122 35.39 17.45 9.79
C GLU A 122 34.21 18.34 9.35
#